data_AF-A0A2E9BY07-F1
#
_entry.id   AF-A0A2E9BY07-F1
#
_cell.length_a   1.000
_cell.length_b   1.000
_cell.length_c   1.000
_cell.angle_alpha   90.00
_cell.angle_beta   90.00
_cell.angle_gamma   90.00
#
_symmetry.space_group_name_H-M   'P 1'
#
loop_
_entity.id
_entity.type
_entity.pdbx_description
1 polymer ?
#
loop_
_entity_poly.entity_id
_entity_poly.type
_entity_poly.pdbx_seq_one_letter_code
_entity_poly.pdbx_strand_id
1 'polypeptide(L)'
;MTRPDPSSYDVRSKNAGPFWLTIDIFCHDAGAFRALCDEPRVQADEIARLLRGDAASVKVFRIGALNVIKISLPRPVVQGSLEDRDLHGAQWAHLVQESLARD
;
A
#
# COMPACT_ATOMS: atom_id res chain seq x y z
N MET A 1 -8.89 6.18 17.75
CA MET A 1 -7.56 5.74 17.29
C MET A 1 -6.86 6.96 16.71
N THR A 2 -5.61 7.23 17.10
CA THR A 2 -4.92 8.46 16.68
C THR A 2 -4.37 8.28 15.27
N ARG A 3 -4.64 9.25 14.39
CA ARG A 3 -4.19 9.28 13.00
C ARG A 3 -2.65 9.22 12.90
N PRO A 4 -2.06 8.48 11.93
CA PRO A 4 -0.64 8.56 11.62
C PRO A 4 -0.25 9.97 11.15
N ASP A 5 0.89 10.47 11.63
CA ASP A 5 1.45 11.73 11.13
C ASP A 5 1.85 11.56 9.65
N PRO A 6 1.24 12.26 8.69
CA PRO A 6 1.55 12.11 7.27
C PRO A 6 2.98 12.55 6.91
N SER A 7 3.68 13.26 7.79
CA SER A 7 5.08 13.62 7.60
C SER A 7 6.06 12.52 8.00
N SER A 8 5.59 11.42 8.62
CA SER A 8 6.42 10.34 9.15
C SER A 8 6.61 9.15 8.21
N TYR A 9 6.01 9.20 7.01
CA TYR A 9 6.08 8.12 6.03
C TYR A 9 5.93 8.60 4.58
N ASP A 10 6.46 7.81 3.64
CA ASP A 10 6.26 7.94 2.21
C ASP A 10 5.58 6.70 1.63
N VAL A 11 4.58 6.88 0.76
CA VAL A 11 3.90 5.78 0.08
C VAL A 11 4.33 5.75 -1.38
N ARG A 12 4.84 4.62 -1.85
CA ARG A 12 5.35 4.45 -3.22
C ARG A 12 4.81 3.18 -3.84
N SER A 13 4.47 3.22 -5.12
CA SER A 13 4.15 2.02 -5.89
C SER A 13 5.36 1.50 -6.65
N LYS A 14 5.39 0.20 -6.90
CA LYS A 14 6.34 -0.47 -7.78
C LYS A 14 5.68 -1.68 -8.42
N ASN A 15 5.97 -1.92 -9.69
CA ASN A 15 5.50 -3.11 -10.39
C ASN A 15 6.20 -4.38 -9.89
N ALA A 16 5.44 -5.47 -9.76
CA ALA A 16 5.93 -6.79 -9.38
C ALA A 16 5.66 -7.78 -10.51
N GLY A 17 6.29 -7.52 -11.66
CA GLY A 17 5.89 -8.12 -12.93
C GLY A 17 4.55 -7.56 -13.45
N PRO A 18 4.02 -8.12 -14.54
CA PRO A 18 2.87 -7.53 -15.23
C PRO A 18 1.52 -7.83 -14.56
N PHE A 19 1.49 -8.78 -13.61
CA PHE A 19 0.27 -9.27 -12.97
C PHE A 19 0.08 -8.77 -11.53
N TRP A 20 1.11 -8.22 -10.92
CA TRP A 20 1.07 -7.77 -9.53
C TRP A 20 1.57 -6.35 -9.40
N LEU A 21 0.93 -5.59 -8.51
CA LEU A 21 1.42 -4.31 -8.04
C LEU A 21 1.89 -4.44 -6.60
N THR A 22 2.93 -3.70 -6.24
CA THR A 22 3.35 -3.51 -4.86
C THR A 22 3.24 -2.04 -4.47
N ILE A 23 2.82 -1.79 -3.25
CA ILE A 23 2.83 -0.49 -2.58
C ILE A 23 3.68 -0.63 -1.32
N ASP A 24 4.73 0.17 -1.23
CA ASP A 24 5.62 0.23 -0.08
C ASP A 24 5.33 1.51 0.72
N ILE A 25 5.17 1.37 2.04
CA ILE A 25 5.08 2.47 2.99
C ILE A 25 6.42 2.54 3.71
N PHE A 26 7.26 3.49 3.31
CA PHE A 26 8.56 3.77 3.92
C PHE A 26 8.36 4.67 5.13
N CYS A 27 8.54 4.14 6.34
CA CYS A 27 8.44 4.92 7.56
C CYS A 27 9.81 5.53 7.87
N HIS A 28 9.84 6.79 8.29
CA HIS A 28 11.08 7.51 8.52
C HIS A 28 11.85 7.00 9.75
N ASP A 29 11.15 6.39 10.70
CA ASP A 29 11.74 5.77 11.87
C ASP A 29 10.95 4.53 12.37
N ALA A 30 11.51 3.88 13.38
CA ALA A 30 10.93 2.68 13.98
C ALA A 30 9.65 2.94 14.79
N GLY A 31 9.43 4.17 15.26
CA GLY A 31 8.21 4.59 15.96
C GLY A 31 7.03 4.71 15.00
N ALA A 32 7.22 5.41 13.89
CA ALA A 32 6.27 5.50 12.78
C ALA A 32 5.94 4.12 12.21
N PHE A 33 6.96 3.27 12.02
CA PHE A 33 6.76 1.89 11.59
C PHE A 33 5.89 1.08 12.54
N ARG A 34 6.15 1.13 13.85
CA ARG A 34 5.33 0.43 14.86
C ARG A 34 3.89 0.94 14.85
N ALA A 35 3.70 2.26 14.82
CA ALA A 35 2.37 2.87 14.78
C ALA A 35 1.58 2.42 13.53
N LEU A 36 2.22 2.40 12.36
CA LEU A 36 1.60 1.92 11.13
C LEU A 36 1.42 0.40 11.08
N CYS A 37 2.21 -0.39 11.80
CA CYS A 37 1.98 -1.83 11.89
C CYS A 37 0.63 -2.17 12.54
N ASP A 38 0.21 -1.34 13.51
CA ASP A 38 -1.03 -1.46 14.27
C ASP A 38 -2.22 -0.74 13.62
N GLU A 39 -2.00 -0.04 12.49
CA GLU A 39 -3.03 0.70 11.77
C GLU A 39 -4.00 -0.24 11.01
N PRO A 40 -5.32 -0.23 11.30
CA PRO A 40 -6.29 -1.09 10.64
C PRO A 40 -6.36 -0.89 9.13
N ARG A 41 -6.14 0.35 8.66
CA ARG A 41 -6.22 0.71 7.23
C ARG A 41 -5.14 0.06 6.37
N VAL A 42 -4.04 -0.44 6.96
CA VAL A 42 -3.00 -1.17 6.21
C VAL A 42 -3.18 -2.70 6.26
N GLN A 43 -4.25 -3.19 6.88
CA GLN A 43 -4.56 -4.63 6.89
C GLN A 43 -5.13 -5.09 5.54
N ALA A 44 -5.00 -6.39 5.26
CA ALA A 44 -5.38 -6.97 3.98
C ALA A 44 -6.84 -6.67 3.58
N ASP A 45 -7.78 -6.78 4.53
CA ASP A 45 -9.21 -6.53 4.29
C ASP A 45 -9.49 -5.08 3.91
N GLU A 46 -8.89 -4.12 4.62
CA GLU A 46 -9.09 -2.70 4.37
C GLU A 46 -8.43 -2.25 3.05
N ILE A 47 -7.24 -2.78 2.75
CA ILE A 47 -6.57 -2.54 1.46
C ILE A 47 -7.39 -3.12 0.31
N ALA A 48 -7.88 -4.35 0.45
CA ALA A 48 -8.73 -4.98 -0.56
C ALA A 48 -10.01 -4.17 -0.80
N ARG A 49 -10.65 -3.71 0.28
CA ARG A 49 -11.83 -2.84 0.19
C ARG A 49 -11.52 -1.51 -0.52
N LEU A 50 -10.42 -0.85 -0.16
CA LEU A 50 -10.00 0.42 -0.74
C LEU A 50 -9.69 0.30 -2.24
N LEU A 51 -8.95 -0.75 -2.62
CA LEU A 51 -8.45 -0.96 -3.98
C LEU A 51 -9.33 -1.90 -4.81
N ARG A 52 -10.52 -2.26 -4.30
CA ARG A 52 -11.52 -3.15 -4.94
C ARG A 52 -10.94 -4.51 -5.35
N GLY A 53 -10.09 -5.07 -4.50
CA GLY A 53 -9.47 -6.39 -4.67
C GLY A 53 -10.09 -7.46 -3.76
N ASP A 54 -9.50 -8.65 -3.81
CA ASP A 54 -9.80 -9.76 -2.89
C ASP A 54 -8.79 -9.79 -1.75
N ALA A 55 -9.26 -9.75 -0.50
CA ALA A 55 -8.42 -9.78 0.70
C ALA A 55 -7.53 -11.02 0.76
N ALA A 56 -7.99 -12.18 0.27
CA ALA A 56 -7.19 -13.40 0.23
C ALA A 56 -5.97 -13.29 -0.70
N SER A 57 -6.01 -12.35 -1.65
CA SER A 57 -4.92 -12.09 -2.59
C SER A 57 -3.96 -10.98 -2.15
N VAL A 58 -4.35 -10.18 -1.15
CA VAL A 58 -3.52 -9.09 -0.61
C VAL A 58 -2.47 -9.67 0.34
N LYS A 59 -1.20 -9.33 0.10
CA LYS A 59 -0.07 -9.75 0.93
C LYS A 59 0.51 -8.53 1.62
N VAL A 60 0.48 -8.51 2.96
CA VAL A 60 1.07 -7.44 3.77
C VAL A 60 2.29 -7.98 4.51
N PHE A 61 3.46 -7.41 4.25
CA PHE A 61 4.73 -7.75 4.89
C PHE A 61 5.22 -6.58 5.73
N ARG A 62 5.51 -6.84 7.00
CA ARG A 62 6.07 -5.85 7.94
C ARG A 62 7.57 -6.11 8.07
N ILE A 63 8.39 -5.26 7.45
CA ILE A 63 9.84 -5.44 7.33
C ILE A 63 10.54 -4.49 8.30
N GLY A 64 10.63 -4.88 9.57
CA GLY A 64 11.16 -4.03 10.64
C GLY A 64 12.61 -3.59 10.43
N ALA A 65 13.44 -4.41 9.78
CA ALA A 65 14.82 -4.06 9.46
C ALA A 65 14.94 -2.85 8.50
N LEU A 66 13.88 -2.53 7.77
CA LEU A 66 13.84 -1.42 6.81
C LEU A 66 12.84 -0.33 7.21
N ASN A 67 12.08 -0.49 8.30
CA ASN A 67 10.93 0.34 8.63
C ASN A 67 9.91 0.43 7.47
N VAL A 68 9.67 -0.69 6.76
CA VAL A 68 8.80 -0.73 5.57
C VAL A 68 7.61 -1.66 5.79
N ILE A 69 6.42 -1.19 5.43
CA ILE A 69 5.26 -2.06 5.21
C ILE A 69 5.08 -2.22 3.70
N LYS A 70 5.19 -3.45 3.23
CA LYS A 70 5.06 -3.81 1.82
C LYS A 70 3.72 -4.50 1.59
N ILE A 71 2.95 -3.98 0.65
CA ILE A 71 1.61 -4.46 0.31
C ILE A 71 1.65 -4.91 -1.16
N SER A 72 1.37 -6.17 -1.45
CA SER A 72 1.29 -6.67 -2.83
C SER A 72 -0.08 -7.24 -3.12
N LEU A 73 -0.62 -6.96 -4.31
CA LEU A 73 -1.93 -7.40 -4.75
C LEU A 73 -1.98 -7.60 -6.28
N PRO A 74 -2.86 -8.47 -6.79
CA PRO A 74 -3.00 -8.68 -8.23
C PRO A 74 -3.54 -7.43 -8.91
N ARG A 75 -3.09 -7.19 -10.14
CA ARG A 75 -3.65 -6.15 -11.00
C ARG A 75 -4.94 -6.67 -11.65
N PRO A 76 -6.01 -5.86 -11.74
CA PRO A 76 -7.23 -6.23 -12.45
C PRO A 76 -7.01 -6.26 -13.97
N VAL A 77 -6.00 -5.53 -14.44
CA VAL A 77 -5.60 -5.42 -15.84
C VAL A 77 -4.08 -5.63 -15.93
N VAL A 78 -3.65 -6.47 -16.87
CA VAL A 78 -2.23 -6.77 -17.11
C VAL A 78 -1.51 -5.47 -17.47
N GLN A 79 -0.36 -5.24 -16.83
CA GLN A 79 0.44 -4.05 -17.03
C GLN A 79 0.81 -3.88 -18.51
N GLY A 80 0.64 -2.67 -19.05
CA GLY A 80 0.98 -2.33 -20.44
C GLY A 80 -0.02 -2.82 -21.48
N SER A 81 -1.15 -3.40 -21.07
CA SER A 81 -2.27 -3.63 -21.98
C SER A 81 -2.97 -2.32 -22.35
N LEU A 82 -3.80 -2.35 -23.40
CA LEU A 82 -4.56 -1.18 -23.88
C LEU A 82 -5.46 -0.57 -22.80
N GLU A 83 -5.93 -1.40 -21.86
CA GLU A 83 -6.84 -0.99 -20.78
C GLU A 83 -6.08 -0.54 -19.52
N ASP A 84 -4.74 -0.64 -19.49
CA ASP A 84 -3.94 -0.23 -18.34
C ASP A 84 -3.82 1.29 -18.27
N ARG A 85 -4.55 1.89 -17.32
CA ARG A 85 -4.61 3.34 -17.12
C ARG A 85 -3.57 3.87 -16.14
N ASP A 86 -2.86 2.99 -15.44
CA ASP A 86 -1.86 3.37 -14.43
C ASP A 86 -0.68 2.38 -14.46
N LEU A 87 0.21 2.60 -15.42
CA LEU A 87 1.35 1.72 -15.72
C LEU A 87 2.28 1.50 -14.51
N HIS A 88 2.35 2.45 -13.59
CA HIS A 88 3.24 2.41 -12.42
C HIS A 88 2.48 2.24 -11.10
N GLY A 89 1.14 2.23 -11.11
CA GLY A 89 0.33 2.11 -9.90
C GLY A 89 0.36 3.36 -9.00
N ALA A 90 0.72 4.53 -9.54
CA ALA A 90 0.90 5.75 -8.75
C ALA A 90 -0.42 6.21 -8.12
N GLN A 91 -1.55 6.03 -8.82
CA GLN A 91 -2.88 6.35 -8.31
C GLN A 91 -3.26 5.44 -7.14
N TRP A 92 -2.81 4.19 -7.16
CA TRP A 92 -3.09 3.20 -6.11
C TRP A 92 -2.32 3.55 -4.83
N ALA A 93 -1.02 3.87 -4.96
CA ALA A 93 -0.22 4.38 -3.85
C ALA A 93 -0.81 5.69 -3.29
N HIS A 94 -1.29 6.58 -4.16
CA HIS A 94 -1.94 7.82 -3.73
C HIS A 94 -3.22 7.56 -2.91
N LEU A 95 -4.07 6.63 -3.33
CA LEU A 95 -5.27 6.24 -2.56
C LEU A 95 -4.92 5.66 -1.18
N VAL A 96 -3.87 4.84 -1.10
CA VAL A 96 -3.39 4.31 0.20
C VAL A 96 -2.91 5.46 1.08
N GLN A 97 -2.08 6.36 0.55
CA GLN A 97 -1.61 7.54 1.28
C GLN A 97 -2.77 8.41 1.77
N GLU A 98 -3.74 8.67 0.90
CA GLU A 98 -4.93 9.45 1.20
C GLU A 98 -5.78 8.80 2.29
N SER A 99 -5.97 7.47 2.24
CA SER A 99 -6.75 6.74 3.25
C SER A 99 -6.15 6.85 4.66
N LEU A 100 -4.81 6.92 4.76
CA LEU A 100 -4.10 7.12 6.02
C LEU A 100 -4.17 8.58 6.49
N ALA A 101 -4.39 9.51 5.56
CA ALA A 101 -4.44 10.95 5.77
C ALA A 101 -5.85 11.54 5.86
N ARG A 102 -6.92 10.75 5.76
CA ARG A 102 -8.31 11.20 5.89
C ARG A 102 -9.06 10.42 6.98
N ASP A 103 -10.18 10.98 7.43
CA ASP A 103 -11.10 10.39 8.40
C ASP A 103 -12.06 9.39 7.74
#